data_AF-A0A3N6WLS5-F1
#
_entry.id   AF-A0A3N6WLS5-F1
#
_cell.length_a   1.000
_cell.length_b   1.000
_cell.length_c   1.000
_cell.angle_alpha   90.00
_cell.angle_beta   90.00
_cell.angle_gamma   90.00
#
_symmetry.space_group_name_H-M   'P 1'
#
loop_
_entity.id
_entity.type
_entity.pdbx_description
1 polymer ?
#
loop_
_entity_poly.entity_id
_entity_poly.type
_entity_poly.pdbx_seq_one_letter_code
_entity_poly.pdbx_strand_id
1 'polypeptide(L)'
;MKRRQRKPQPFTLRYVPVATDGSLDQTLTITNNTDVSVMPTLRFRPHNMYGIELPHVTTRGVHGTHVGQAVLPARGSLREVLRFDGQGADQVRSVEVELVAAEEVDLPALEEETTTVMIDLEQRATADPQEFWGIGAVNPNPFGVTIRISLVALEERRRDYPRQVVDVVTLQEDLDLASNSHDVIWLPDEVRGQFHQVVHHLVPPTYA
;
A
#
# COMPACT_ATOMS: atom_id res chain seq x y z
N MET A 1 -15.66 -11.59 37.64
CA MET A 1 -15.26 -10.37 36.89
C MET A 1 -15.85 -10.45 35.49
N LYS A 2 -16.82 -9.60 35.14
CA LYS A 2 -17.40 -9.59 33.78
C LYS A 2 -16.39 -8.98 32.82
N ARG A 3 -15.84 -9.80 31.92
CA ARG A 3 -14.95 -9.38 30.82
C ARG A 3 -15.76 -8.39 29.98
N ARG A 4 -15.46 -7.09 30.03
CA ARG A 4 -16.06 -6.08 29.16
C ARG A 4 -15.87 -6.57 27.72
N GLN A 5 -16.97 -6.91 27.03
CA GLN A 5 -16.92 -7.17 25.60
C GLN A 5 -16.39 -5.91 24.94
N ARG A 6 -15.17 -6.00 24.40
CA ARG A 6 -14.54 -4.92 23.65
C ARG A 6 -15.42 -4.71 22.42
N LYS A 7 -15.99 -3.50 22.25
CA LYS A 7 -16.75 -3.19 21.04
C LYS A 7 -15.86 -3.52 19.83
N PRO A 8 -16.38 -4.21 18.80
CA PRO A 8 -15.60 -4.47 17.60
C PRO A 8 -15.12 -3.14 17.03
N GLN A 9 -13.82 -3.07 16.75
CA GLN A 9 -13.22 -1.89 16.15
C GLN A 9 -13.60 -1.88 14.67
N PRO A 10 -14.05 -0.73 14.12
CA PRO A 10 -14.44 -0.66 12.71
C PRO A 10 -13.27 -1.03 11.80
N PHE A 11 -12.04 -0.66 12.19
CA PHE A 11 -10.83 -1.00 11.47
C PHE A 11 -9.87 -1.80 12.35
N THR A 12 -9.13 -2.72 11.72
CA THR A 12 -8.02 -3.45 12.35
C THR A 12 -6.73 -3.13 11.61
N LEU A 13 -5.64 -3.01 12.36
CA LEU A 13 -4.35 -2.57 11.84
C LEU A 13 -3.29 -3.62 12.14
N ARG A 14 -2.45 -3.90 11.15
CA ARG A 14 -1.27 -4.77 11.30
C ARG A 14 -0.10 -4.14 10.59
N TYR A 15 0.91 -3.74 11.36
CA TYR A 15 2.16 -3.21 10.81
C TYR A 15 3.25 -4.29 10.85
N VAL A 16 4.00 -4.41 9.75
CA VAL A 16 5.11 -5.33 9.57
C VAL A 16 6.36 -4.52 9.26
N PRO A 17 7.30 -4.39 10.22
CA PRO A 17 8.51 -3.61 9.98
C PRO A 17 9.45 -4.29 8.99
N VAL A 18 9.64 -5.61 9.08
CA VAL A 18 10.53 -6.38 8.20
C VAL A 18 9.74 -7.55 7.62
N ALA A 19 9.73 -7.66 6.30
CA ALA A 19 9.10 -8.76 5.58
C ALA A 19 9.96 -10.03 5.67
N THR A 20 9.31 -11.17 5.87
CA THR A 20 9.99 -12.48 5.97
C THR A 20 10.18 -13.17 4.62
N ASP A 21 9.51 -12.69 3.58
CA ASP A 21 9.43 -13.28 2.24
C ASP A 21 10.22 -12.47 1.19
N GLY A 22 10.97 -11.45 1.62
CA GLY A 22 11.70 -10.57 0.71
C GLY A 22 10.87 -9.46 0.06
N SER A 23 9.56 -9.38 0.34
CA SER A 23 8.69 -8.28 -0.10
C SER A 23 8.98 -6.96 0.64
N LEU A 24 8.14 -5.93 0.42
CA LEU A 24 8.30 -4.62 1.07
C LEU A 24 8.33 -4.74 2.59
N ASP A 25 9.40 -4.18 3.16
CA ASP A 25 9.46 -3.84 4.57
C ASP A 25 8.49 -2.68 4.86
N GLN A 26 8.26 -2.38 6.13
CA GLN A 26 7.50 -1.20 6.56
C GLN A 26 6.04 -1.14 6.04
N THR A 27 5.41 -2.30 5.89
CA THR A 27 4.03 -2.42 5.40
C THR A 27 3.02 -2.23 6.53
N LEU A 28 1.98 -1.42 6.31
CA LEU A 28 0.78 -1.35 7.15
C LEU A 28 -0.42 -1.95 6.40
N THR A 29 -1.03 -2.99 6.95
CA THR A 29 -2.31 -3.51 6.48
C THR A 29 -3.44 -2.93 7.33
N ILE A 30 -4.43 -2.33 6.67
CA ILE A 30 -5.64 -1.80 7.27
C ILE A 30 -6.79 -2.69 6.79
N THR A 31 -7.54 -3.29 7.71
CA THR A 31 -8.71 -4.12 7.39
C THR A 31 -9.98 -3.37 7.78
N ASN A 32 -10.91 -3.26 6.84
CA ASN A 32 -12.24 -2.71 7.07
C ASN A 32 -13.19 -3.80 7.51
N ASN A 33 -13.73 -3.69 8.72
CA ASN A 33 -14.71 -4.65 9.24
C ASN A 33 -16.15 -4.17 9.05
N THR A 34 -16.35 -3.08 8.31
CA THR A 34 -17.66 -2.47 8.05
C THR A 34 -18.16 -2.81 6.65
N ASP A 35 -19.45 -2.54 6.42
CA ASP A 35 -20.13 -2.75 5.14
C ASP A 35 -20.02 -1.55 4.19
N VAL A 36 -19.20 -0.55 4.54
CA VAL A 36 -19.07 0.71 3.80
C VAL A 36 -17.61 0.92 3.43
N SER A 37 -17.36 1.19 2.15
CA SER A 37 -16.04 1.56 1.64
C SER A 37 -15.72 2.99 2.07
N VAL A 38 -14.48 3.26 2.44
CA VAL A 38 -14.09 4.59 2.95
C VAL A 38 -12.74 5.05 2.42
N MET A 39 -12.47 6.34 2.45
CA MET A 39 -11.14 6.93 2.31
C MET A 39 -10.65 7.40 3.68
N PRO A 40 -9.81 6.62 4.38
CA PRO A 40 -9.32 7.00 5.69
C PRO A 40 -8.19 8.03 5.59
N THR A 41 -8.25 9.05 6.45
CA THR A 41 -7.11 9.91 6.76
C THR A 41 -6.47 9.43 8.06
N LEU A 42 -5.21 9.02 7.99
CA LEU A 42 -4.46 8.44 9.10
C LEU A 42 -3.35 9.39 9.59
N ARG A 43 -3.11 9.38 10.89
CA ARG A 43 -1.91 9.97 11.49
C ARG A 43 -1.02 8.86 12.03
N PHE A 44 0.28 9.01 11.81
CA PHE A 44 1.29 8.03 12.20
C PHE A 44 2.25 8.59 13.24
N ARG A 45 2.55 7.79 14.27
CA ARG A 45 3.65 8.06 15.23
C ARG A 45 4.64 6.89 15.22
N PRO A 46 5.82 7.05 14.62
CA PRO A 46 6.83 6.00 14.59
C PRO A 46 7.49 5.80 15.95
N HIS A 47 7.75 4.54 16.29
CA HIS A 47 8.41 4.15 17.53
C HIS A 47 9.58 3.20 17.25
N ASN A 48 10.59 3.23 18.11
CA ASN A 48 11.72 2.30 18.05
C ASN A 48 11.40 0.95 18.73
N MET A 49 12.41 0.07 18.80
CA MET A 49 12.27 -1.27 19.40
C MET A 49 11.86 -1.27 20.88
N TYR A 50 12.07 -0.16 21.59
CA TYR A 50 11.72 0.01 23.00
C TYR A 50 10.36 0.66 23.20
N GLY A 51 9.63 0.96 22.12
CA GLY A 51 8.34 1.66 22.17
C GLY A 51 8.48 3.15 22.47
N ILE A 52 9.66 3.73 22.27
CA ILE A 52 9.89 5.18 22.42
C ILE A 52 9.57 5.85 21.07
N GLU A 53 8.74 6.89 21.11
CA GLU A 53 8.40 7.69 19.93
C GLU A 53 9.66 8.34 19.33
N LEU A 54 9.71 8.41 18.01
CA LEU A 54 10.79 9.04 17.26
C LEU A 54 10.32 10.41 16.72
N PRO A 55 10.42 11.50 17.51
CA PRO A 55 9.76 12.78 17.21
C PRO A 55 10.39 13.53 16.02
N HIS A 56 11.56 13.12 15.56
CA HIS A 56 12.26 13.69 14.40
C HIS A 56 12.09 12.85 13.13
N VAL A 57 11.25 11.82 13.18
CA VAL A 57 10.93 10.97 12.03
C VAL A 57 9.55 11.35 11.52
N THR A 58 9.49 11.77 10.25
CA THR A 58 8.24 11.98 9.54
C THR A 58 7.83 10.70 8.83
N THR A 59 6.55 10.35 8.89
CA THR A 59 6.00 9.16 8.23
C THR A 59 5.02 9.56 7.14
N ARG A 60 5.16 8.97 5.95
CA ARG A 60 4.22 9.12 4.83
C ARG A 60 3.83 7.76 4.30
N GLY A 61 2.59 7.61 3.89
CA GLY A 61 2.12 6.43 3.15
C GLY A 61 2.32 6.63 1.66
N VAL A 62 2.83 5.61 0.95
CA VAL A 62 2.98 5.62 -0.51
C VAL A 62 1.64 5.83 -1.23
N HIS A 63 0.56 5.25 -0.69
CA HIS A 63 -0.80 5.39 -1.21
C HIS A 63 -1.54 6.63 -0.68
N GLY A 64 -0.88 7.48 0.12
CA GLY A 64 -1.50 8.73 0.55
C GLY A 64 -2.60 8.58 1.61
N THR A 65 -2.63 7.49 2.38
CA THR A 65 -3.59 7.36 3.51
C THR A 65 -3.44 8.45 4.58
N HIS A 66 -2.27 9.09 4.68
CA HIS A 66 -2.03 10.24 5.54
C HIS A 66 -2.74 11.53 5.10
N VAL A 67 -3.26 11.56 3.88
CA VAL A 67 -3.99 12.68 3.27
C VAL A 67 -5.34 12.24 2.67
N GLY A 68 -5.80 11.02 2.98
CA GLY A 68 -7.11 10.52 2.56
C GLY A 68 -7.22 10.19 1.07
N GLN A 69 -6.16 9.72 0.41
CA GLN A 69 -6.19 9.46 -1.05
C GLN A 69 -6.55 8.03 -1.45
N ALA A 70 -6.42 7.06 -0.54
CA ALA A 70 -6.65 5.65 -0.84
C ALA A 70 -8.01 5.16 -0.37
N VAL A 71 -8.70 4.40 -1.22
CA VAL A 71 -9.93 3.71 -0.83
C VAL A 71 -9.59 2.43 -0.07
N LEU A 72 -10.22 2.29 1.08
CA LEU A 72 -10.29 1.09 1.90
C LEU A 72 -11.67 0.42 1.65
N PRO A 73 -11.72 -0.67 0.87
CA PRO A 73 -12.99 -1.28 0.47
C PRO A 73 -13.75 -1.87 1.67
N ALA A 74 -15.08 -1.87 1.60
CA ALA A 74 -15.95 -2.56 2.55
C ALA A 74 -15.55 -4.03 2.69
N ARG A 75 -15.47 -4.52 3.93
CA ARG A 75 -15.02 -5.88 4.27
C ARG A 75 -13.66 -6.30 3.70
N GLY A 76 -12.88 -5.37 3.14
CA GLY A 76 -11.63 -5.65 2.46
C GLY A 76 -10.42 -5.10 3.20
N SER A 77 -9.29 -5.08 2.50
CA SER A 77 -8.02 -4.61 3.06
C SER A 77 -7.35 -3.57 2.15
N LEU A 78 -6.57 -2.69 2.78
CA LEU A 78 -5.66 -1.76 2.13
C LEU A 78 -4.26 -2.03 2.66
N ARG A 79 -3.33 -2.35 1.77
CA ARG A 79 -1.90 -2.47 2.08
C ARG A 79 -1.23 -1.13 1.76
N GLU A 80 -0.73 -0.45 2.77
CA GLU A 80 0.03 0.79 2.68
C GLU A 80 1.52 0.51 2.90
N VAL A 81 2.38 1.20 2.17
CA VAL A 81 3.83 1.14 2.39
C VAL A 81 4.23 2.43 3.08
N LEU A 82 4.86 2.33 4.25
CA LEU A 82 5.26 3.51 5.01
C LEU A 82 6.70 3.88 4.69
N ARG A 83 6.88 5.14 4.29
CA ARG A 83 8.17 5.80 4.15
C ARG A 83 8.46 6.62 5.41
N PHE A 84 9.66 6.46 5.94
CA PHE A 84 10.15 7.22 7.09
C PHE A 84 11.33 8.07 6.66
N ASP A 85 11.26 9.36 6.96
CA ASP A 85 12.33 10.31 6.69
C ASP A 85 12.74 11.02 7.99
N GLY A 86 14.02 11.37 8.11
CA GLY A 86 14.56 12.10 9.27
C GLY A 86 15.48 11.26 10.15
N GLN A 87 15.97 11.88 11.23
CA GLN A 87 16.96 11.26 12.11
C GLN A 87 16.34 10.08 12.88
N GLY A 88 16.87 8.88 12.67
CA GLY A 88 16.42 7.64 13.33
C GLY A 88 15.35 6.86 12.56
N ALA A 89 15.08 7.19 11.29
CA ALA A 89 14.12 6.46 10.45
C ALA A 89 14.44 4.96 10.33
N ASP A 90 15.72 4.58 10.29
CA ASP A 90 16.19 3.19 10.29
C ASP A 90 15.88 2.43 11.59
N GLN A 91 15.58 3.15 12.68
CA GLN A 91 15.25 2.58 13.98
C GLN A 91 13.77 2.26 14.16
N VAL A 92 12.91 2.62 13.22
CA VAL A 92 11.47 2.37 13.31
C VAL A 92 11.20 0.87 13.39
N ARG A 93 10.42 0.46 14.39
CA ARG A 93 10.01 -0.95 14.62
C ARG A 93 8.52 -1.12 14.85
N SER A 94 7.83 -0.07 15.23
CA SER A 94 6.37 -0.03 15.28
C SER A 94 5.84 1.35 14.94
N VAL A 95 4.55 1.42 14.62
CA VAL A 95 3.86 2.67 14.33
C VAL A 95 2.55 2.66 15.10
N GLU A 96 2.33 3.69 15.91
CA GLU A 96 0.98 3.98 16.41
C GLU A 96 0.23 4.72 15.30
N VAL A 97 -1.00 4.29 15.04
CA VAL A 97 -1.84 4.80 13.96
C VAL A 97 -3.13 5.32 14.57
N GLU A 98 -3.48 6.56 14.24
CA GLU A 98 -4.70 7.22 14.66
C GLU A 98 -5.57 7.49 13.42
N LEU A 99 -6.84 7.10 13.47
CA LEU A 99 -7.82 7.50 12.45
C LEU A 99 -8.26 8.94 12.72
N VAL A 100 -7.93 9.85 11.81
CA VAL A 100 -8.29 11.27 11.91
C VAL A 100 -9.66 11.53 11.29
N ALA A 101 -9.91 10.97 10.11
CA ALA A 101 -11.17 11.08 9.39
C ALA A 101 -11.39 9.83 8.51
N ALA A 102 -12.64 9.60 8.10
CA ALA A 102 -13.00 8.61 7.10
C ALA A 102 -14.17 9.15 6.30
N GLU A 103 -13.99 9.30 4.99
CA GLU A 103 -15.04 9.69 4.06
C GLU A 103 -15.64 8.44 3.43
N GLU A 104 -16.97 8.33 3.38
CA GLU A 104 -17.64 7.19 2.74
C GLU A 104 -17.55 7.31 1.22
N VAL A 105 -17.30 6.18 0.56
CA VAL A 105 -17.21 6.09 -0.91
C VAL A 105 -18.18 5.03 -1.39
N ASP A 106 -18.90 5.34 -2.47
CA ASP A 106 -19.76 4.39 -3.16
C ASP A 106 -18.91 3.45 -4.03
N LEU A 107 -18.29 2.47 -3.38
CA LEU A 107 -17.57 1.38 -4.01
C LEU A 107 -18.10 0.06 -3.42
N PRO A 108 -18.57 -0.88 -4.25
CA PRO A 108 -18.98 -2.21 -3.77
C PRO A 108 -17.86 -2.91 -3.01
N ALA A 109 -18.23 -3.80 -2.08
CA ALA A 109 -17.26 -4.70 -1.46
C ALA A 109 -16.59 -5.55 -2.55
N LEU A 110 -15.25 -5.65 -2.50
CA LEU A 110 -14.52 -6.52 -3.40
C LEU A 110 -14.84 -7.98 -3.09
N GLU A 111 -15.05 -8.79 -4.13
CA GLU A 111 -15.11 -10.24 -4.01
C GLU A 111 -13.70 -10.83 -3.88
N GLU A 112 -12.75 -10.26 -4.65
CA GLU A 112 -11.34 -10.64 -4.66
C GLU A 112 -10.45 -9.39 -4.79
N GLU A 113 -9.25 -9.43 -4.20
CA GLU A 113 -8.30 -8.30 -4.25
C GLU A 113 -7.80 -8.06 -5.68
N THR A 114 -7.74 -6.79 -6.09
CA THR A 114 -7.03 -6.41 -7.32
C THR A 114 -5.54 -6.68 -7.16
N THR A 115 -4.88 -7.03 -8.25
CA THR A 115 -3.46 -7.41 -8.23
C THR A 115 -2.66 -6.63 -9.25
N THR A 116 -1.46 -6.20 -8.87
CA THR A 116 -0.47 -5.62 -9.77
C THR A 116 0.87 -6.33 -9.59
N VAL A 117 1.54 -6.66 -10.69
CA VAL A 117 2.85 -7.33 -10.69
C VAL A 117 3.80 -6.66 -11.68
N MET A 118 5.10 -6.78 -11.40
CA MET A 118 6.14 -6.52 -12.42
C MET A 118 6.08 -7.65 -13.46
N ILE A 119 6.16 -7.30 -14.73
CA ILE A 119 6.24 -8.26 -15.84
C ILE A 119 7.48 -8.04 -16.71
N ASP A 120 7.95 -9.11 -17.32
CA ASP A 120 9.03 -9.12 -18.31
C ASP A 120 8.52 -8.82 -19.74
N LEU A 121 9.43 -8.83 -20.73
CA LEU A 121 9.08 -8.65 -22.16
C LEU A 121 8.16 -9.75 -22.71
N GLU A 122 8.13 -10.92 -22.09
CA GLU A 122 7.26 -12.04 -22.43
C GLU A 122 5.93 -12.00 -21.65
N GLN A 123 5.68 -10.90 -20.93
CA GLN A 123 4.51 -10.66 -20.07
C GLN A 123 4.38 -11.65 -18.90
N ARG A 124 5.48 -12.27 -18.48
CA ARG A 124 5.50 -13.13 -17.30
C ARG A 124 5.80 -12.30 -16.07
N ALA A 125 5.16 -12.65 -14.95
CA ALA A 125 5.47 -12.04 -13.67
C ALA A 125 6.94 -12.28 -13.31
N THR A 126 7.65 -11.23 -12.91
CA THR A 126 9.04 -11.29 -12.48
C THR A 126 9.22 -10.59 -11.14
N ALA A 127 10.22 -11.02 -10.38
CA ALA A 127 10.68 -10.34 -9.17
C ALA A 127 12.06 -9.69 -9.36
N ASP A 128 12.66 -9.83 -10.56
CA ASP A 128 13.96 -9.26 -10.89
C ASP A 128 13.78 -7.84 -11.46
N PRO A 129 14.27 -6.79 -10.78
CA PRO A 129 14.26 -5.42 -11.30
C PRO A 129 14.91 -5.29 -12.69
N GLN A 130 15.90 -6.13 -13.02
CA GLN A 130 16.58 -6.13 -14.31
C GLN A 130 15.72 -6.72 -15.43
N GLU A 131 14.65 -7.44 -15.10
CA GLU A 131 13.66 -7.96 -16.05
C GLU A 131 12.33 -7.22 -15.95
N PHE A 132 12.25 -6.12 -15.19
CA PHE A 132 11.03 -5.33 -15.07
C PHE A 132 10.84 -4.41 -16.28
N TRP A 133 9.93 -4.78 -17.17
CA TRP A 133 9.63 -4.06 -18.43
C TRP A 133 8.23 -3.44 -18.46
N GLY A 134 7.29 -3.99 -17.71
CA GLY A 134 5.94 -3.47 -17.64
C GLY A 134 5.24 -3.87 -16.36
N ILE A 135 4.03 -3.36 -16.17
CA ILE A 135 3.15 -3.68 -15.06
C ILE A 135 1.99 -4.49 -15.62
N GLY A 136 1.76 -5.68 -15.06
CA GLY A 136 0.50 -6.40 -15.25
C GLY A 136 -0.48 -6.02 -14.14
N ALA A 137 -1.71 -5.65 -14.49
CA ALA A 137 -2.78 -5.34 -13.55
C ALA A 137 -3.99 -6.24 -13.81
N VAL A 138 -4.64 -6.73 -12.76
CA VAL A 138 -5.76 -7.66 -12.85
C VAL A 138 -6.89 -7.20 -11.92
N ASN A 139 -8.10 -7.13 -12.48
CA ASN A 139 -9.34 -6.98 -11.74
C ASN A 139 -10.20 -8.25 -11.87
N PRO A 140 -10.23 -9.10 -10.84
CA PRO A 140 -11.07 -10.31 -10.84
C PRO A 140 -12.55 -10.02 -10.54
N ASN A 141 -12.91 -8.80 -10.15
CA ASN A 141 -14.26 -8.50 -9.67
C ASN A 141 -15.28 -8.38 -10.82
N PRO A 142 -16.57 -8.68 -10.57
CA PRO A 142 -17.63 -8.58 -11.57
C PRO A 142 -18.05 -7.14 -11.93
N PHE A 143 -17.33 -6.13 -11.46
CA PHE A 143 -17.55 -4.72 -11.73
C PHE A 143 -16.21 -4.02 -12.01
N GLY A 144 -16.28 -2.83 -12.65
CA GLY A 144 -15.08 -2.04 -12.93
C GLY A 144 -14.51 -1.37 -11.69
N VAL A 145 -13.20 -1.17 -11.67
CA VAL A 145 -12.45 -0.52 -10.58
C VAL A 145 -11.41 0.43 -11.15
N THR A 146 -11.12 1.50 -10.41
CA THR A 146 -10.05 2.43 -10.73
C THR A 146 -8.93 2.26 -9.72
N ILE A 147 -7.70 2.07 -10.19
CA ILE A 147 -6.51 1.94 -9.34
C ILE A 147 -5.44 2.97 -9.69
N ARG A 148 -4.72 3.43 -8.67
CA ARG A 148 -3.51 4.23 -8.85
C ARG A 148 -2.29 3.37 -8.56
N ILE A 149 -1.34 3.38 -9.49
CA ILE A 149 -0.15 2.52 -9.44
C ILE A 149 1.08 3.35 -9.08
N SER A 150 1.91 2.80 -8.18
CA SER A 150 3.20 3.38 -7.80
C SER A 150 4.32 2.35 -7.89
N LEU A 151 5.47 2.80 -8.40
CA LEU A 151 6.72 2.07 -8.43
C LEU A 151 7.53 2.42 -7.19
N VAL A 152 8.04 1.41 -6.48
CA VAL A 152 8.74 1.59 -5.21
C VAL A 152 10.20 1.15 -5.36
N ALA A 153 11.13 2.06 -5.08
CA ALA A 153 12.54 1.76 -4.95
C ALA A 153 12.90 1.63 -3.47
N LEU A 154 13.67 0.59 -3.15
CA LEU A 154 14.15 0.33 -1.80
C LEU A 154 15.64 0.59 -1.72
N GLU A 155 16.13 0.95 -0.53
CA GLU A 155 17.55 0.89 -0.25
C GLU A 155 18.07 -0.56 -0.24
N GLU A 156 19.38 -0.70 -0.41
CA GLU A 156 20.04 -1.97 -0.16
C GLU A 156 19.88 -2.41 1.29
N ARG A 157 19.64 -3.70 1.51
CA ARG A 157 19.47 -4.23 2.87
C ARG A 157 20.76 -4.12 3.66
N ARG A 158 20.70 -3.39 4.77
CA ARG A 158 21.80 -3.25 5.73
C ARG A 158 21.49 -4.10 6.97
N ARG A 159 22.12 -5.28 7.09
CA ARG A 159 21.90 -6.19 8.23
C ARG A 159 20.40 -6.50 8.41
N ASP A 160 19.93 -6.53 9.66
CA ASP A 160 18.53 -6.78 10.04
C ASP A 160 17.70 -5.49 10.17
N TYR A 161 18.20 -4.36 9.64
CA TYR A 161 17.40 -3.14 9.59
C TYR A 161 16.33 -3.26 8.49
N PRO A 162 15.11 -2.74 8.73
CA PRO A 162 14.12 -2.61 7.68
C PRO A 162 14.63 -1.75 6.54
N ARG A 163 14.48 -2.24 5.30
CA ARG A 163 14.73 -1.44 4.10
C ARG A 163 13.77 -0.27 4.06
N GLN A 164 14.32 0.92 3.90
CA GLN A 164 13.56 2.14 3.62
C GLN A 164 13.17 2.24 2.14
N VAL A 165 12.03 2.87 1.90
CA VAL A 165 11.64 3.37 0.59
C VAL A 165 12.47 4.61 0.28
N VAL A 166 13.31 4.54 -0.75
CA VAL A 166 14.18 5.66 -1.16
C VAL A 166 13.54 6.53 -2.21
N ASP A 167 12.74 5.92 -3.09
CA ASP A 167 12.04 6.62 -4.15
C ASP A 167 10.69 5.98 -4.47
N VAL A 168 9.76 6.82 -4.93
CA VAL A 168 8.41 6.42 -5.32
C VAL A 168 8.02 7.19 -6.57
N VAL A 169 7.70 6.47 -7.64
CA VAL A 169 7.16 7.06 -8.86
C VAL A 169 5.73 6.57 -9.04
N THR A 170 4.78 7.48 -8.85
CA THR A 170 3.36 7.23 -9.12
C THR A 170 3.06 7.56 -10.57
N LEU A 171 2.35 6.67 -11.26
CA LEU A 171 1.91 6.94 -12.63
C LEU A 171 0.96 8.14 -12.62
N GLN A 172 1.04 8.95 -13.68
CA GLN A 172 0.26 10.19 -13.76
C GLN A 172 -1.24 9.93 -13.90
N GLU A 173 -1.60 8.89 -14.64
CA GLU A 173 -2.99 8.51 -14.91
C GLU A 173 -3.39 7.34 -14.02
N ASP A 174 -4.64 7.40 -13.55
CA ASP A 174 -5.27 6.26 -12.89
C ASP A 174 -5.64 5.20 -13.94
N LEU A 175 -5.49 3.94 -13.57
CA LEU A 175 -5.82 2.81 -14.43
C LEU A 175 -7.24 2.32 -14.15
N ASP A 176 -8.01 2.31 -15.21
CA ASP A 176 -9.43 1.99 -15.26
C ASP A 176 -9.60 0.55 -15.76
N LEU A 177 -9.90 -0.38 -14.84
CA LEU A 177 -10.02 -1.81 -15.13
C LEU A 177 -11.48 -2.23 -15.22
N ALA A 178 -11.90 -2.79 -16.35
CA ALA A 178 -13.22 -3.36 -16.51
C ALA A 178 -13.46 -4.59 -15.60
N SER A 179 -14.71 -5.03 -15.51
CA SER A 179 -15.09 -6.29 -14.85
C SER A 179 -14.33 -7.48 -15.43
N ASN A 180 -13.79 -8.36 -14.57
CA ASN A 180 -13.08 -9.58 -14.94
C ASN A 180 -12.00 -9.36 -16.03
N SER A 181 -11.18 -8.33 -15.86
CA SER A 181 -10.23 -7.88 -16.86
C SER A 181 -8.79 -7.87 -16.36
N HIS A 182 -7.86 -7.70 -17.30
CA HIS A 182 -6.47 -7.41 -17.02
C HIS A 182 -5.98 -6.36 -18.03
N ASP A 183 -4.92 -5.65 -17.66
CA ASP A 183 -4.23 -4.71 -18.53
C ASP A 183 -2.72 -4.76 -18.32
N VAL A 184 -1.97 -4.27 -19.31
CA VAL A 184 -0.52 -4.22 -19.31
C VAL A 184 -0.06 -2.81 -19.63
N ILE A 185 0.74 -2.24 -18.72
CA ILE A 185 1.37 -0.94 -18.90
C ILE A 185 2.86 -1.16 -19.18
N TRP A 186 3.30 -0.82 -20.38
CA TRP A 186 4.73 -0.85 -20.72
C TRP A 186 5.42 0.41 -20.20
N LEU A 187 6.59 0.22 -19.56
CA LEU A 187 7.38 1.31 -19.02
C LEU A 187 8.57 1.62 -19.94
N PRO A 188 9.10 2.85 -19.93
CA PRO A 188 10.30 3.18 -20.70
C PRO A 188 11.53 2.42 -20.20
N ASP A 189 12.46 2.07 -21.09
CA ASP A 189 13.71 1.35 -20.74
C ASP A 189 14.50 2.00 -19.59
N GLU A 190 14.36 3.32 -19.41
CA GLU A 190 15.01 4.07 -18.34
C GLU A 190 14.65 3.55 -16.94
N VAL A 191 13.44 3.03 -16.71
CA VAL A 191 13.02 2.56 -15.36
C VAL A 191 13.64 1.22 -14.96
N ARG A 192 14.30 0.54 -15.90
CA ARG A 192 14.83 -0.82 -15.72
C ARG A 192 15.87 -0.86 -14.61
N GLY A 193 15.73 -1.84 -13.71
CA GLY A 193 16.64 -2.05 -12.59
C GLY A 193 16.51 -1.04 -11.45
N GLN A 194 15.66 0.00 -11.58
CA GLN A 194 15.53 1.06 -10.57
C GLN A 194 14.53 0.70 -9.46
N PHE A 195 13.42 0.08 -9.85
CA PHE A 195 12.31 -0.21 -8.94
C PHE A 195 12.27 -1.68 -8.53
N HIS A 196 11.90 -1.90 -7.28
CA HIS A 196 11.94 -3.22 -6.65
C HIS A 196 10.55 -3.84 -6.54
N GLN A 197 9.50 -3.02 -6.58
CA GLN A 197 8.13 -3.49 -6.47
C GLN A 197 7.14 -2.52 -7.11
N VAL A 198 6.04 -3.08 -7.59
CA VAL A 198 4.84 -2.36 -8.00
C VAL A 198 3.79 -2.50 -6.90
N VAL A 199 3.20 -1.38 -6.50
CA VAL A 199 2.08 -1.34 -5.57
C VAL A 199 0.94 -0.53 -6.17
N HIS A 200 -0.27 -0.79 -5.70
CA HIS A 200 -1.44 -0.04 -6.10
C HIS A 200 -2.40 0.16 -4.93
N HIS A 201 -3.29 1.12 -5.09
CA HIS A 201 -4.47 1.28 -4.26
C HIS A 201 -5.68 1.61 -5.13
N LEU A 202 -6.86 1.27 -4.63
CA LEU A 202 -8.11 1.74 -5.20
C LEU A 202 -8.23 3.25 -4.97
N VAL A 203 -8.73 3.94 -5.99
CA VAL A 203 -9.16 5.34 -5.90
C VAL A 203 -10.66 5.41 -6.19
N PRO A 204 -11.36 6.51 -5.83
CA PRO A 204 -12.76 6.67 -6.21
C PRO A 204 -12.94 6.46 -7.71
N PRO A 205 -14.04 5.81 -8.14
CA PRO A 205 -14.31 5.63 -9.57
C PRO A 205 -14.33 6.99 -10.28
N THR A 206 -13.62 7.08 -11.39
CA THR A 206 -13.62 8.25 -12.29
C THR A 206 -14.81 8.26 -13.25
N TYR A 207 -15.58 7.17 -13.30
CA TYR A 207 -16.74 7.02 -14.15
C TYR A 207 -17.97 7.75 -13.57
N ALA A 208 -18.46 8.76 -14.30
CA ALA A 208 -19.76 9.40 -14.09
C ALA A 208 -20.87 8.66 -14.86
#